data_AF-A0AAX3VM33-F1
#
_entry.id   AF-A0AAX3VM33-F1
#
_cell.length_a   1.000
_cell.length_b   1.000
_cell.length_c   1.000
_cell.angle_alpha   90.00
_cell.angle_beta   90.00
_cell.angle_gamma   90.00
#
_symmetry.space_group_name_H-M   'P 1'
#
loop_
_entity.id
_entity.type
_entity.pdbx_description
1 polymer ?
#
loop_
_entity_poly.entity_id
_entity_poly.type
_entity_poly.pdbx_seq_one_letter_code
_entity_poly.pdbx_strand_id
1 'polypeptide(L)'
;MKRSGLLAGTIILPVALILGLVIALTSDGNEPANACTPSAGPVNAAAIPADASVSGYGRDQLANAAAIINAAAQLNLPPAAQSLGVQAALGESSLVNINYGDNAVNPDGSIADSIGLFQQQSSWGTVAERMDPTTSATRFFERLAAVQGWEALEPSIAINRVQINSDPFHYVKWRPAAVAITAYLGSLSGGGSVPAGCSVSGDAAELAQGLAAALDDGTLTIQEQRYEKQIRDMAAGTAAEDCRIDLPVLQLITLALQRFESVGLSDINRRCAGSNLGTNAHWINGGGNAVDFVSLGGQPVTGNTPETFALLDLLAGVAPKGTRVGQNNCRSASAALAWPTLVQFWDTCHHQHVDFLYTSGTLNVAP
;
A
#
# COMPACT_ATOMS: atom_id res chain seq x y z
N MET A 1 -80.21 4.60 15.63
CA MET A 1 -79.53 3.40 15.08
C MET A 1 -78.86 3.80 13.77
N LYS A 2 -77.52 3.64 13.67
CA LYS A 2 -76.66 3.42 12.46
C LYS A 2 -76.86 4.34 11.23
N ARG A 3 -75.86 4.83 10.49
CA ARG A 3 -74.38 4.78 10.46
C ARG A 3 -73.94 5.81 9.40
N SER A 4 -72.71 6.30 9.52
CA SER A 4 -71.99 7.28 8.70
C SER A 4 -71.69 6.84 7.26
N GLY A 5 -71.33 7.79 6.39
CA GLY A 5 -70.65 7.53 5.12
C GLY A 5 -70.26 8.81 4.36
N LEU A 6 -69.14 9.44 4.73
CA LEU A 6 -68.49 10.53 3.99
C LEU A 6 -67.45 9.89 3.03
N LEU A 7 -67.60 10.07 1.73
CA LEU A 7 -66.62 9.68 0.71
C LEU A 7 -65.61 10.82 0.55
N ALA A 8 -64.41 10.67 1.10
CA ALA A 8 -63.26 11.49 0.75
C ALA A 8 -62.47 10.78 -0.34
N GLY A 9 -62.38 11.39 -1.51
CA GLY A 9 -61.57 10.90 -2.64
C GLY A 9 -60.09 11.11 -2.36
N THR A 10 -59.33 10.02 -2.37
CA THR A 10 -57.87 10.02 -2.36
C THR A 10 -57.34 10.25 -3.78
N ILE A 11 -56.71 11.42 -3.99
CA ILE A 11 -55.86 11.67 -5.16
C ILE A 11 -54.54 10.92 -4.92
N ILE A 12 -54.29 9.89 -5.72
CA ILE A 12 -53.04 9.16 -5.82
C ILE A 12 -52.31 9.65 -7.08
N LEU A 13 -51.16 10.32 -6.95
CA LEU A 13 -50.09 10.45 -7.97
C LEU A 13 -48.99 11.44 -7.49
N PRO A 14 -47.69 11.26 -7.82
CA PRO A 14 -46.83 10.10 -7.56
C PRO A 14 -45.59 10.51 -6.73
N VAL A 15 -45.43 9.98 -5.52
CA VAL A 15 -44.20 10.17 -4.71
C VAL A 15 -42.98 9.47 -5.33
N ALA A 16 -43.19 8.57 -6.30
CA ALA A 16 -42.14 7.80 -6.97
C ALA A 16 -41.22 8.65 -7.88
N LEU A 17 -41.67 9.81 -8.37
CA LEU A 17 -40.83 10.64 -9.27
C LEU A 17 -39.82 11.51 -8.49
N ILE A 18 -40.13 11.88 -7.25
CA ILE A 18 -39.23 12.68 -6.40
C ILE A 18 -38.17 11.78 -5.77
N LEU A 19 -38.48 10.51 -5.48
CA LEU A 19 -37.49 9.56 -4.96
C LEU A 19 -36.50 9.10 -6.05
N GLY A 20 -36.91 9.07 -7.32
CA GLY A 20 -36.02 8.75 -8.45
C GLY A 20 -35.04 9.88 -8.82
N LEU A 21 -35.38 11.15 -8.53
CA LEU A 21 -34.52 12.30 -8.82
C LEU A 21 -33.49 12.58 -7.70
N VAL A 22 -33.76 12.15 -6.46
CA VAL A 22 -32.81 12.28 -5.34
C VAL A 22 -31.70 11.22 -5.43
N ILE A 23 -31.97 10.05 -6.02
CA ILE A 23 -30.96 8.99 -6.22
C ILE A 23 -29.99 9.33 -7.39
N ALA A 24 -30.35 10.27 -8.28
CA ALA A 24 -29.51 10.68 -9.40
C ALA A 24 -28.54 11.85 -9.10
N LEU A 25 -28.56 12.38 -7.86
CA LEU A 25 -27.72 13.51 -7.44
C LEU A 25 -26.80 13.19 -6.25
N THR A 26 -26.67 11.92 -5.87
CA THR A 26 -25.66 11.45 -4.89
C THR A 26 -24.57 10.61 -5.54
N SER A 27 -24.35 10.73 -6.85
CA SER A 27 -23.07 10.36 -7.46
C SER A 27 -22.03 11.43 -7.13
N ASP A 28 -21.83 11.70 -5.84
CA ASP A 28 -20.59 12.29 -5.37
C ASP A 28 -19.54 11.21 -5.65
N GLY A 29 -18.69 11.47 -6.64
CA GLY A 29 -17.48 10.70 -6.95
C GLY A 29 -16.43 10.83 -5.86
N ASN A 30 -16.86 10.80 -4.60
CA ASN A 30 -16.01 10.76 -3.43
C ASN A 30 -15.70 9.31 -3.11
N GLU A 31 -15.04 8.64 -4.07
CA GLU A 31 -14.24 7.47 -3.75
C GLU A 31 -13.26 7.91 -2.64
N PRO A 32 -13.15 7.19 -1.52
CA PRO A 32 -12.15 7.52 -0.52
C PRO A 32 -10.77 7.51 -1.17
N ALA A 33 -9.92 8.47 -0.79
CA ALA A 33 -8.57 8.71 -1.32
C ALA A 33 -7.55 7.61 -0.92
N ASN A 34 -7.96 6.34 -1.04
CA ASN A 34 -7.20 5.11 -0.84
C ASN A 34 -6.98 4.35 -2.17
N ALA A 35 -7.24 5.00 -3.31
CA ALA A 35 -7.25 4.38 -4.64
C ALA A 35 -5.86 3.93 -5.14
N CYS A 36 -4.78 4.30 -4.44
CA CYS A 36 -3.42 3.83 -4.70
C CYS A 36 -2.96 2.72 -3.73
N THR A 37 -3.83 1.76 -3.48
CA THR A 37 -3.45 0.46 -2.94
C THR A 37 -3.45 -0.57 -4.07
N PRO A 38 -2.46 -1.50 -4.14
CA PRO A 38 -2.62 -2.69 -4.96
C PRO A 38 -3.98 -3.30 -4.64
N SER A 39 -4.78 -3.56 -5.67
CA SER A 39 -6.18 -3.95 -5.49
C SER A 39 -6.32 -5.04 -4.43
N ALA A 40 -7.24 -4.85 -3.49
CA ALA A 40 -7.71 -5.90 -2.59
C ALA A 40 -8.45 -7.04 -3.33
N GLY A 41 -8.46 -7.01 -4.66
CA GLY A 41 -9.11 -7.99 -5.51
C GLY A 41 -8.43 -9.37 -5.45
N PRO A 42 -9.15 -10.40 -5.88
CA PRO A 42 -8.60 -11.74 -5.94
C PRO A 42 -7.43 -11.82 -6.92
N VAL A 43 -6.38 -12.53 -6.54
CA VAL A 43 -5.21 -12.85 -7.34
C VAL A 43 -5.38 -14.19 -8.05
N ASN A 44 -4.94 -14.25 -9.31
CA ASN A 44 -5.01 -15.46 -10.11
C ASN A 44 -3.76 -16.34 -9.89
N ALA A 45 -3.88 -17.37 -9.05
CA ALA A 45 -2.77 -18.31 -8.81
C ALA A 45 -2.27 -19.02 -10.08
N ALA A 46 -3.12 -19.18 -11.10
CA ALA A 46 -2.71 -19.78 -12.37
C ALA A 46 -1.78 -18.87 -13.20
N ALA A 47 -1.78 -17.57 -12.92
CA ALA A 47 -0.90 -16.60 -13.58
C ALA A 47 0.53 -16.60 -13.02
N ILE A 48 0.79 -17.31 -11.92
CA ILE A 48 2.15 -17.45 -11.35
C ILE A 48 3.01 -18.26 -12.34
N PRO A 49 4.14 -17.72 -12.83
CA PRO A 49 5.12 -18.44 -13.67
C PRO A 49 5.70 -19.70 -12.98
N ALA A 50 6.15 -20.66 -13.78
CA ALA A 50 6.70 -21.94 -13.29
C ALA A 50 7.96 -21.75 -12.42
N ASP A 51 8.77 -20.77 -12.79
CA ASP A 51 10.06 -20.42 -12.21
C ASP A 51 9.98 -19.20 -11.26
N ALA A 52 8.76 -18.78 -10.89
CA ALA A 52 8.57 -17.64 -10.01
C ALA A 52 9.23 -17.85 -8.64
N SER A 53 9.98 -16.83 -8.22
CA SER A 53 10.59 -16.76 -6.89
C SER A 53 10.58 -15.32 -6.39
N VAL A 54 10.00 -15.10 -5.21
CA VAL A 54 9.95 -13.79 -4.56
C VAL A 54 10.52 -13.92 -3.16
N SER A 55 11.56 -13.14 -2.84
CA SER A 55 12.21 -13.17 -1.52
C SER A 55 12.67 -14.57 -1.07
N GLY A 56 13.02 -15.44 -2.03
CA GLY A 56 13.43 -16.82 -1.77
C GLY A 56 12.28 -17.84 -1.66
N TYR A 57 11.02 -17.42 -1.84
CA TYR A 57 9.84 -18.27 -1.82
C TYR A 57 9.43 -18.65 -3.24
N GLY A 58 9.36 -19.96 -3.50
CA GLY A 58 9.06 -20.51 -4.83
C GLY A 58 7.57 -20.56 -5.15
N ARG A 59 7.25 -20.94 -6.38
CA ARG A 59 5.88 -21.01 -6.92
C ARG A 59 4.84 -21.63 -5.99
N ASP A 60 5.12 -22.77 -5.35
CA ASP A 60 4.16 -23.46 -4.49
C ASP A 60 3.81 -22.63 -3.23
N GLN A 61 4.81 -21.96 -2.65
CA GLN A 61 4.60 -21.04 -1.54
C GLN A 61 3.83 -19.79 -1.98
N LEU A 62 4.10 -19.30 -3.19
CA LEU A 62 3.36 -18.19 -3.79
C LEU A 62 1.90 -18.56 -4.08
N ALA A 63 1.62 -19.81 -4.46
CA ALA A 63 0.25 -20.30 -4.64
C ALA A 63 -0.51 -20.36 -3.31
N ASN A 64 0.15 -20.78 -2.22
CA ASN A 64 -0.42 -20.72 -0.88
C ASN A 64 -0.67 -19.27 -0.42
N ALA A 65 0.26 -18.35 -0.69
CA ALA A 65 0.06 -16.94 -0.43
C ALA A 65 -1.10 -16.35 -1.25
N ALA A 66 -1.28 -16.78 -2.50
CA ALA A 66 -2.42 -16.38 -3.33
C ALA A 66 -3.76 -16.85 -2.72
N ALA A 67 -3.81 -18.07 -2.16
CA ALA A 67 -4.99 -18.55 -1.43
C ALA A 67 -5.31 -17.68 -0.20
N ILE A 68 -4.29 -17.24 0.53
CA ILE A 68 -4.44 -16.33 1.67
C ILE A 68 -4.99 -14.97 1.22
N ILE A 69 -4.39 -14.35 0.20
CA ILE A 69 -4.83 -13.06 -0.34
C ILE A 69 -6.30 -13.15 -0.79
N ASN A 70 -6.66 -14.22 -1.50
CA ASN A 70 -8.01 -14.47 -1.98
C ASN A 70 -9.02 -14.65 -0.84
N ALA A 71 -8.64 -15.29 0.27
CA ALA A 71 -9.51 -15.45 1.42
C ALA A 71 -9.84 -14.09 2.07
N ALA A 72 -8.85 -13.20 2.23
CA ALA A 72 -9.10 -11.84 2.72
C ALA A 72 -9.93 -11.01 1.74
N ALA A 73 -9.67 -11.13 0.44
CA ALA A 73 -10.46 -10.47 -0.60
C ALA A 73 -11.94 -10.88 -0.56
N GLN A 74 -12.23 -12.18 -0.37
CA GLN A 74 -13.60 -12.70 -0.25
C GLN A 74 -14.33 -12.15 0.99
N LEU A 75 -13.59 -11.77 2.03
CA LEU A 75 -14.12 -11.14 3.23
C LEU A 75 -14.20 -9.60 3.13
N ASN A 76 -13.86 -9.02 1.97
CA ASN A 76 -13.76 -7.58 1.74
C ASN A 76 -12.81 -6.87 2.71
N LEU A 77 -11.76 -7.57 3.15
CA LEU A 77 -10.74 -6.97 4.01
C LEU A 77 -9.74 -6.13 3.20
N PRO A 78 -9.19 -5.05 3.78
CA PRO A 78 -8.27 -4.16 3.07
C PRO A 78 -6.93 -4.87 2.76
N PRO A 79 -6.13 -4.35 1.82
CA PRO A 79 -4.84 -4.93 1.44
C PRO A 79 -3.86 -5.10 2.62
N ALA A 80 -3.96 -4.23 3.62
CA ALA A 80 -3.21 -4.37 4.86
C ALA A 80 -3.46 -5.73 5.54
N ALA A 81 -4.71 -6.19 5.60
CA ALA A 81 -5.05 -7.50 6.15
C ALA A 81 -4.40 -8.64 5.34
N GLN A 82 -4.46 -8.58 4.02
CA GLN A 82 -3.85 -9.58 3.14
C GLN A 82 -2.36 -9.79 3.47
N SER A 83 -1.63 -8.67 3.60
CA SER A 83 -0.21 -8.70 3.99
C SER A 83 0.00 -9.30 5.38
N LEU A 84 -0.87 -9.02 6.36
CA LEU A 84 -0.82 -9.64 7.69
C LEU A 84 -0.99 -11.17 7.63
N GLY A 85 -1.94 -11.65 6.82
CA GLY A 85 -2.16 -13.08 6.64
C GLY A 85 -0.94 -13.78 6.03
N VAL A 86 -0.34 -13.20 4.99
CA VAL A 86 0.89 -13.72 4.39
C VAL A 86 2.05 -13.68 5.40
N GLN A 87 2.19 -12.59 6.16
CA GLN A 87 3.21 -12.44 7.19
C GLN A 87 3.06 -13.48 8.31
N ALA A 88 1.83 -13.76 8.74
CA ALA A 88 1.54 -14.79 9.72
C ALA A 88 1.96 -16.17 9.20
N ALA A 89 1.49 -16.56 8.01
CA ALA A 89 1.79 -17.88 7.44
C ALA A 89 3.30 -18.08 7.12
N LEU A 90 4.02 -17.00 6.78
CA LEU A 90 5.48 -17.03 6.71
C LEU A 90 6.12 -17.37 8.05
N GLY A 91 5.62 -16.77 9.14
CA GLY A 91 6.10 -17.05 10.49
C GLY A 91 5.81 -18.44 10.99
N GLU A 92 4.63 -18.97 10.68
CA GLU A 92 4.19 -20.26 11.17
C GLU A 92 4.77 -21.43 10.36
N SER A 93 4.86 -21.28 9.03
CA SER A 93 5.11 -22.43 8.17
C SER A 93 5.98 -22.13 6.95
N SER A 94 6.52 -20.90 6.84
CA SER A 94 7.21 -20.45 5.62
C SER A 94 6.34 -20.62 4.36
N LEU A 95 5.02 -20.42 4.48
CA LEU A 95 4.02 -20.65 3.43
C LEU A 95 3.95 -22.09 2.91
N VAL A 96 4.39 -23.08 3.71
CA VAL A 96 4.28 -24.50 3.38
C VAL A 96 3.13 -25.11 4.17
N ASN A 97 2.21 -25.77 3.48
CA ASN A 97 1.07 -26.40 4.13
C ASN A 97 1.48 -27.72 4.81
N ILE A 98 2.03 -27.63 6.02
CA ILE A 98 2.61 -28.77 6.75
C ILE A 98 1.57 -29.49 7.60
N ASN A 99 1.67 -30.82 7.68
CA ASN A 99 0.74 -31.69 8.43
C ASN A 99 1.27 -32.07 9.83
N TYR A 100 2.23 -31.32 10.34
CA TYR A 100 2.86 -31.53 11.64
C TYR A 100 3.11 -30.18 12.33
N GLY A 101 3.23 -30.23 13.66
CA GLY A 101 3.62 -29.11 14.51
C GLY A 101 4.97 -29.35 15.20
N ASP A 102 5.26 -28.55 16.22
CA ASP A 102 6.52 -28.58 16.97
C ASP A 102 6.50 -29.52 18.20
N ASN A 103 5.40 -30.25 18.41
CA ASN A 103 5.13 -31.06 19.61
C ASN A 103 5.17 -30.26 20.92
N ALA A 104 4.86 -28.95 20.88
CA ALA A 104 4.69 -28.16 22.08
C ALA A 104 3.65 -28.78 23.03
N VAL A 105 3.78 -28.54 24.33
CA VAL A 105 2.82 -29.01 25.34
C VAL A 105 1.89 -27.85 25.68
N ASN A 106 0.59 -28.06 25.49
CA ASN A 106 -0.45 -27.12 25.86
C ASN A 106 -0.56 -26.96 27.39
N PRO A 107 -1.17 -25.86 27.90
CA PRO A 107 -1.34 -25.66 29.34
C PRO A 107 -2.11 -26.78 30.06
N ASP A 108 -2.94 -27.54 29.34
CA ASP A 108 -3.68 -28.69 29.86
C ASP A 108 -2.89 -30.02 29.83
N GLY A 109 -1.64 -29.99 29.35
CA GLY A 109 -0.75 -31.15 29.26
C GLY A 109 -0.88 -31.97 27.97
N SER A 110 -1.79 -31.60 27.05
CA SER A 110 -1.87 -32.23 25.72
C SER A 110 -0.71 -31.79 24.81
N ILE A 111 -0.36 -32.61 23.81
CA ILE A 111 0.56 -32.19 22.75
C ILE A 111 -0.21 -31.34 21.74
N ALA A 112 0.34 -30.18 21.39
CA ALA A 112 -0.21 -29.27 20.41
C ALA A 112 -0.39 -29.99 19.07
N ASP A 113 -1.60 -29.92 18.52
CA ASP A 113 -1.97 -30.57 17.26
C ASP A 113 -1.95 -29.59 16.08
N SER A 114 -1.09 -28.57 16.15
CA SER A 114 -0.96 -27.51 15.16
C SER A 114 -0.58 -28.05 13.78
N ILE A 115 -1.34 -27.66 12.75
CA ILE A 115 -1.10 -28.01 11.35
C ILE A 115 -1.46 -26.84 10.42
N GLY A 116 -1.10 -26.99 9.15
CA GLY A 116 -1.46 -26.10 8.07
C GLY A 116 -0.60 -24.84 7.99
N LEU A 117 -0.99 -23.93 7.09
CA LEU A 117 -0.25 -22.69 6.81
C LEU A 117 -0.07 -21.79 8.04
N PHE A 118 -1.05 -21.81 8.94
CA PHE A 118 -1.11 -20.96 10.13
C PHE A 118 -0.83 -21.72 11.44
N GLN A 119 -0.40 -22.99 11.37
CA GLN A 119 -0.14 -23.83 12.56
C GLN A 119 -1.31 -23.82 13.56
N GLN A 120 -2.53 -23.91 13.03
CA GLN A 120 -3.77 -23.85 13.80
C GLN A 120 -4.00 -25.17 14.54
N GLN A 121 -4.40 -25.11 15.82
CA GLN A 121 -4.81 -26.28 16.62
C GLN A 121 -6.28 -26.67 16.34
N SER A 122 -6.71 -27.84 16.83
CA SER A 122 -8.09 -28.35 16.69
C SER A 122 -9.20 -27.36 17.06
N SER A 123 -8.94 -26.42 17.97
CA SER A 123 -9.88 -25.34 18.33
C SER A 123 -10.22 -24.37 17.18
N TRP A 124 -9.50 -24.43 16.07
CA TRP A 124 -9.75 -23.64 14.87
C TRP A 124 -10.64 -24.33 13.84
N GLY A 125 -10.80 -25.65 13.93
CA GLY A 125 -11.58 -26.44 12.98
C GLY A 125 -11.07 -27.87 12.81
N THR A 126 -11.75 -28.60 11.94
CA THR A 126 -11.37 -29.97 11.56
C THR A 126 -10.01 -30.01 10.88
N VAL A 127 -9.38 -31.20 10.83
CA VAL A 127 -8.11 -31.39 10.11
C VAL A 127 -8.22 -30.98 8.63
N ALA A 128 -9.35 -31.29 7.98
CA ALA A 128 -9.58 -30.93 6.58
C ALA A 128 -9.65 -29.40 6.38
N GLU A 129 -10.33 -28.68 7.28
CA GLU A 129 -10.39 -27.21 7.22
C GLU A 129 -9.03 -26.56 7.49
N ARG A 130 -8.26 -27.09 8.45
CA ARG A 130 -6.94 -26.54 8.82
C ARG A 130 -5.86 -26.82 7.77
N MET A 131 -5.99 -27.94 7.04
CA MET A 131 -5.12 -28.29 5.92
C MET A 131 -5.56 -27.68 4.59
N ASP A 132 -6.71 -27.02 4.51
CA ASP A 132 -7.12 -26.31 3.31
C ASP A 132 -6.60 -24.85 3.36
N PRO A 133 -5.73 -24.41 2.42
CA PRO A 133 -5.16 -23.07 2.45
C PRO A 133 -6.18 -21.93 2.52
N THR A 134 -7.27 -22.03 1.75
CA THR A 134 -8.30 -20.99 1.73
C THR A 134 -9.08 -20.97 3.04
N THR A 135 -9.53 -22.13 3.51
CA THR A 135 -10.34 -22.24 4.73
C THR A 135 -9.55 -21.82 5.96
N SER A 136 -8.31 -22.29 6.13
CA SER A 136 -7.44 -21.89 7.25
C SER A 136 -7.16 -20.39 7.26
N ALA A 137 -6.95 -19.78 6.08
CA ALA A 137 -6.80 -18.33 5.94
C ALA A 137 -8.09 -17.57 6.29
N THR A 138 -9.25 -18.02 5.82
CA THR A 138 -10.55 -17.43 6.19
C THR A 138 -10.73 -17.40 7.71
N ARG A 139 -10.40 -18.50 8.42
CA ARG A 139 -10.46 -18.54 9.89
C ARG A 139 -9.53 -17.53 10.55
N PHE A 140 -8.31 -17.37 10.04
CA PHE A 140 -7.37 -16.35 10.53
C PHE A 140 -7.98 -14.95 10.40
N PHE A 141 -8.54 -14.64 9.23
CA PHE A 141 -9.12 -13.33 8.94
C PHE A 141 -10.40 -13.02 9.72
N GLU A 142 -11.27 -14.02 9.93
CA GLU A 142 -12.44 -13.90 10.81
C GLU A 142 -12.01 -13.48 12.23
N ARG A 143 -10.92 -14.06 12.75
CA ARG A 143 -10.38 -13.68 14.06
C ARG A 143 -9.66 -12.33 14.03
N LEU A 144 -8.92 -12.01 12.99
CA LEU A 144 -8.27 -10.69 12.83
C LEU A 144 -9.32 -9.57 12.84
N ALA A 145 -10.42 -9.73 12.09
CA ALA A 145 -11.51 -8.76 12.03
C ALA A 145 -12.20 -8.56 13.39
N ALA A 146 -12.14 -9.55 14.28
CA ALA A 146 -12.65 -9.44 15.65
C ALA A 146 -11.69 -8.71 16.62
N VAL A 147 -10.43 -8.46 16.21
CA VAL A 147 -9.47 -7.69 17.01
C VAL A 147 -9.75 -6.20 16.86
N GLN A 148 -10.27 -5.57 17.92
CA GLN A 148 -10.58 -4.13 17.88
C GLN A 148 -9.35 -3.28 17.58
N GLY A 149 -9.45 -2.45 16.53
CA GLY A 149 -8.42 -1.49 16.12
C GLY A 149 -7.15 -2.12 15.58
N TRP A 150 -7.22 -3.35 15.04
CA TRP A 150 -6.08 -4.06 14.49
C TRP A 150 -5.35 -3.26 13.40
N GLU A 151 -6.08 -2.42 12.67
CA GLU A 151 -5.59 -1.55 11.60
C GLU A 151 -4.53 -0.54 12.09
N ALA A 152 -4.65 -0.10 13.34
CA ALA A 152 -3.75 0.87 13.95
C ALA A 152 -2.62 0.21 14.76
N LEU A 153 -2.59 -1.12 14.85
CA LEU A 153 -1.56 -1.83 15.58
C LEU A 153 -0.30 -2.00 14.73
N GLU A 154 0.83 -2.16 15.42
CA GLU A 154 2.03 -2.71 14.82
C GLU A 154 1.68 -4.10 14.20
N PRO A 155 2.05 -4.40 12.93
CA PRO A 155 1.58 -5.60 12.23
C PRO A 155 1.84 -6.92 12.95
N SER A 156 2.99 -7.09 13.59
CA SER A 156 3.30 -8.29 14.39
C SER A 156 2.40 -8.38 15.63
N ILE A 157 2.05 -7.25 16.23
CA ILE A 157 1.11 -7.20 17.37
C ILE A 157 -0.31 -7.58 16.91
N ALA A 158 -0.77 -7.10 15.76
CA ALA A 158 -2.06 -7.49 15.19
C ALA A 158 -2.13 -9.01 14.95
N ILE A 159 -1.11 -9.58 14.31
CA ILE A 159 -1.01 -11.03 14.07
C ILE A 159 -0.93 -11.79 15.41
N ASN A 160 -0.13 -11.32 16.36
CA ASN A 160 0.03 -11.97 17.66
C ASN A 160 -1.28 -12.00 18.46
N ARG A 161 -2.14 -10.98 18.36
CA ARG A 161 -3.48 -11.04 18.99
C ARG A 161 -4.38 -12.14 18.43
N VAL A 162 -4.10 -12.62 17.22
CA VAL A 162 -4.82 -13.72 16.58
C VAL A 162 -4.16 -15.07 16.88
N GLN A 163 -2.83 -15.15 16.76
CA GLN A 163 -2.06 -16.40 16.86
C GLN A 163 -1.58 -16.74 18.27
N ILE A 164 -1.50 -15.75 19.16
CA ILE A 164 -1.13 -15.91 20.57
C ILE A 164 0.26 -16.56 20.73
N ASN A 165 1.23 -16.09 19.94
CA ASN A 165 2.63 -16.48 20.13
C ASN A 165 3.19 -15.89 21.43
N SER A 166 4.13 -16.58 22.10
CA SER A 166 4.75 -16.10 23.33
C SER A 166 5.62 -14.85 23.12
N ASP A 167 6.16 -14.65 21.92
CA ASP A 167 6.84 -13.43 21.52
C ASP A 167 5.91 -12.55 20.65
N PRO A 168 5.47 -11.38 21.15
CA PRO A 168 4.60 -10.49 20.39
C PRO A 168 5.24 -9.90 19.13
N PHE A 169 6.57 -9.90 19.04
CA PHE A 169 7.33 -9.39 17.89
C PHE A 169 7.87 -10.51 16.98
N HIS A 170 7.46 -11.76 17.20
CA HIS A 170 7.90 -12.93 16.43
C HIS A 170 7.82 -12.72 14.90
N TYR A 171 6.76 -12.07 14.42
CA TYR A 171 6.46 -11.95 13.00
C TYR A 171 7.23 -10.82 12.31
N VAL A 172 7.84 -9.88 13.04
CA VAL A 172 8.46 -8.67 12.48
C VAL A 172 9.45 -8.99 11.36
N LYS A 173 10.26 -10.04 11.52
CA LYS A 173 11.29 -10.43 10.55
C LYS A 173 10.73 -10.89 9.19
N TRP A 174 9.45 -11.30 9.13
CA TRP A 174 8.81 -11.80 7.91
C TRP A 174 8.05 -10.71 7.13
N ARG A 175 7.90 -9.52 7.70
CA ARG A 175 7.21 -8.39 7.05
C ARG A 175 7.75 -8.07 5.65
N PRO A 176 9.08 -7.96 5.43
CA PRO A 176 9.61 -7.67 4.09
C PRO A 176 9.18 -8.68 3.03
N ALA A 177 9.23 -9.98 3.37
CA ALA A 177 8.84 -11.03 2.44
C ALA A 177 7.32 -11.03 2.19
N ALA A 178 6.51 -10.80 3.22
CA ALA A 178 5.05 -10.75 3.10
C ALA A 178 4.58 -9.64 2.15
N VAL A 179 5.18 -8.47 2.28
CA VAL A 179 4.92 -7.31 1.43
C VAL A 179 5.32 -7.60 -0.01
N ALA A 180 6.55 -8.10 -0.24
CA ALA A 180 7.04 -8.40 -1.58
C ALA A 180 6.16 -9.45 -2.30
N ILE A 181 5.74 -10.49 -1.58
CA ILE A 181 4.87 -11.55 -2.11
C ILE A 181 3.49 -11.00 -2.44
N THR A 182 2.89 -10.21 -1.54
CA THR A 182 1.57 -9.62 -1.75
C THR A 182 1.56 -8.69 -2.97
N ALA A 183 2.58 -7.83 -3.09
CA ALA A 183 2.73 -6.93 -4.23
C ALA A 183 2.92 -7.69 -5.56
N TYR A 184 3.79 -8.69 -5.57
CA TYR A 184 4.02 -9.54 -6.74
C TYR A 184 2.73 -10.23 -7.19
N LEU A 185 2.01 -10.88 -6.28
CA LEU A 185 0.78 -11.60 -6.61
C LEU A 185 -0.33 -10.67 -7.07
N GLY A 186 -0.45 -9.47 -6.46
CA GLY A 186 -1.37 -8.43 -6.91
C GLY A 186 -1.10 -7.99 -8.36
N SER A 187 0.16 -7.99 -8.80
CA SER A 187 0.53 -7.62 -10.17
C SER A 187 0.13 -8.65 -11.25
N LEU A 188 -0.16 -9.90 -10.85
CA LEU A 188 -0.44 -11.01 -11.78
C LEU A 188 -1.92 -11.14 -12.19
N SER A 189 -2.82 -10.32 -11.64
CA SER A 189 -4.28 -10.42 -11.78
C SER A 189 -4.86 -10.09 -13.16
N GLY A 190 -4.09 -10.23 -14.24
CA GLY A 190 -4.58 -10.25 -15.62
C GLY A 190 -5.11 -8.90 -16.10
N GLY A 191 -4.23 -8.09 -16.65
CA GLY A 191 -4.52 -6.76 -17.17
C GLY A 191 -3.91 -5.70 -16.27
N GLY A 192 -3.09 -4.83 -16.84
CA GLY A 192 -2.63 -3.60 -16.20
C GLY A 192 -3.76 -2.61 -15.98
N SER A 193 -4.85 -3.03 -15.34
CA SER A 193 -5.67 -2.12 -14.56
C SER A 193 -4.93 -1.93 -13.23
N VAL A 194 -3.98 -1.01 -13.28
CA VAL A 194 -3.77 -0.07 -12.18
C VAL A 194 -5.17 0.31 -11.67
N PRO A 195 -5.46 0.28 -10.35
CA PRO A 195 -6.80 0.58 -9.84
C PRO A 195 -7.33 1.85 -10.51
N ALA A 196 -8.63 1.96 -10.75
CA ALA A 196 -9.25 3.08 -11.47
C ALA A 196 -9.03 4.48 -10.82
N GLY A 197 -8.21 4.58 -9.77
CA GLY A 197 -7.73 5.84 -9.19
C GLY A 197 -6.22 5.88 -8.90
N CYS A 198 -5.41 5.11 -9.62
CA CYS A 198 -3.94 5.21 -9.56
C CYS A 198 -3.34 5.43 -10.97
N SER A 199 -4.14 5.97 -11.90
CA SER A 199 -3.65 6.57 -13.15
C SER A 199 -2.97 7.89 -12.82
N VAL A 200 -1.80 8.10 -13.41
CA VAL A 200 -1.03 9.32 -13.23
C VAL A 200 -0.65 9.80 -14.60
N SER A 201 -1.00 11.04 -14.90
CA SER A 201 -0.78 11.62 -16.22
C SER A 201 0.68 11.44 -16.67
N GLY A 202 0.84 11.20 -17.96
CA GLY A 202 2.14 11.27 -18.64
C GLY A 202 2.57 12.71 -18.96
N ASP A 203 1.72 13.70 -18.67
CA ASP A 203 1.96 15.13 -18.94
C ASP A 203 2.45 15.87 -17.70
N ALA A 204 3.67 16.40 -17.77
CA ALA A 204 4.29 17.11 -16.66
C ALA A 204 3.58 18.43 -16.30
N ALA A 205 2.96 19.12 -17.26
CA ALA A 205 2.23 20.36 -17.01
C ALA A 205 0.90 20.08 -16.30
N GLU A 206 0.19 19.02 -16.71
CA GLU A 206 -1.03 18.57 -16.03
C GLU A 206 -0.75 18.16 -14.59
N LEU A 207 0.32 17.37 -14.36
CA LEU A 207 0.72 16.99 -13.01
C LEU A 207 1.10 18.22 -12.17
N ALA A 208 1.86 19.17 -12.73
CA ALA A 208 2.21 20.39 -12.03
C ALA A 208 0.97 21.23 -11.65
N GLN A 209 -0.04 21.29 -12.51
CA GLN A 209 -1.32 21.95 -12.20
C GLN A 209 -2.05 21.26 -11.05
N GLY A 210 -2.12 19.93 -11.04
CA GLY A 210 -2.68 19.16 -9.93
C GLY A 210 -1.93 19.39 -8.63
N LEU A 211 -0.59 19.38 -8.66
CA LEU A 211 0.24 19.67 -7.49
C LEU A 211 0.11 21.12 -7.01
N ALA A 212 -0.08 22.09 -7.91
CA ALA A 212 -0.37 23.47 -7.55
C ALA A 212 -1.73 23.60 -6.83
N ALA A 213 -2.76 22.87 -7.27
CA ALA A 213 -4.03 22.81 -6.56
C ALA A 213 -3.87 22.17 -5.17
N ALA A 214 -3.07 21.10 -5.05
CA ALA A 214 -2.74 20.47 -3.77
C ALA A 214 -1.93 21.39 -2.83
N LEU A 215 -1.16 22.34 -3.37
CA LEU A 215 -0.52 23.39 -2.56
C LEU A 215 -1.55 24.40 -2.04
N ASP A 216 -2.55 24.74 -2.86
CA ASP A 216 -3.59 25.71 -2.51
C ASP A 216 -4.59 25.15 -1.50
N ASP A 217 -4.86 23.84 -1.51
CA ASP A 217 -5.73 23.15 -0.54
C ASP A 217 -4.99 22.72 0.75
N GLY A 218 -3.65 22.79 0.76
CA GLY A 218 -2.80 22.44 1.90
C GLY A 218 -2.56 20.94 2.11
N THR A 219 -3.00 20.09 1.18
CA THR A 219 -2.70 18.65 1.18
C THR A 219 -1.24 18.39 0.81
N LEU A 220 -0.67 19.19 -0.10
CA LEU A 220 0.76 19.26 -0.35
C LEU A 220 1.36 20.45 0.41
N THR A 221 2.42 20.20 1.18
CA THR A 221 3.19 21.25 1.86
C THR A 221 4.65 21.17 1.47
N ILE A 222 5.32 22.32 1.33
CA ILE A 222 6.73 22.38 0.97
C ILE A 222 7.42 23.35 1.93
N GLN A 223 8.45 22.88 2.64
CA GLN A 223 9.10 23.65 3.71
C GLN A 223 9.76 24.95 3.21
N GLU A 224 10.18 24.97 1.94
CA GLU A 224 10.84 26.13 1.35
C GLU A 224 10.06 26.68 0.14
N GLN A 225 9.66 27.96 0.21
CA GLN A 225 8.92 28.66 -0.86
C GLN A 225 9.60 28.59 -2.24
N ARG A 226 10.93 28.48 -2.27
CA ARG A 226 11.70 28.40 -3.53
C ARG A 226 11.42 27.12 -4.32
N TYR A 227 11.08 26.02 -3.64
CA TYR A 227 10.72 24.76 -4.28
C TYR A 227 9.23 24.74 -4.64
N GLU A 228 8.37 25.34 -3.81
CA GLU A 228 6.97 25.57 -4.15
C GLU A 228 6.80 26.37 -5.44
N LYS A 229 7.61 27.42 -5.62
CA LYS A 229 7.61 28.23 -6.84
C LYS A 229 7.87 27.42 -8.10
N GLN A 230 8.70 26.36 -8.03
CA GLN A 230 9.02 25.52 -9.19
C GLN A 230 7.77 24.81 -9.72
N ILE A 231 6.97 24.23 -8.83
CA ILE A 231 5.70 23.59 -9.19
C ILE A 231 4.73 24.63 -9.77
N ARG A 232 4.61 25.80 -9.14
CA ARG A 232 3.72 26.88 -9.61
C ARG A 232 4.12 27.42 -10.99
N ASP A 233 5.40 27.61 -11.24
CA ASP A 233 5.91 28.06 -12.53
C ASP A 233 5.70 26.98 -13.62
N MET A 234 5.86 25.69 -13.28
CA MET A 234 5.56 24.60 -14.20
C MET A 234 4.07 24.54 -14.53
N ALA A 235 3.20 24.68 -13.53
CA ALA A 235 1.74 24.71 -13.71
C ALA A 235 1.29 25.87 -14.61
N ALA A 236 1.95 27.03 -14.49
CA ALA A 236 1.70 28.22 -15.30
C ALA A 236 2.37 28.18 -16.69
N GLY A 237 3.20 27.17 -16.98
CA GLY A 237 3.97 27.08 -18.22
C GLY A 237 5.11 28.11 -18.33
N THR A 238 5.55 28.68 -17.22
CA THR A 238 6.58 29.74 -17.14
C THR A 238 7.92 29.26 -16.59
N ALA A 239 8.03 27.99 -16.19
CA ALA A 239 9.26 27.43 -15.63
C ALA A 239 10.46 27.52 -16.59
N ALA A 240 11.56 28.07 -16.09
CA ALA A 240 12.86 28.02 -16.74
C ALA A 240 13.35 26.56 -16.87
N GLU A 241 14.24 26.31 -17.83
CA GLU A 241 14.72 24.95 -18.16
C GLU A 241 15.35 24.24 -16.95
N ASP A 242 16.19 24.94 -16.19
CA ASP A 242 16.85 24.45 -14.97
C ASP A 242 15.94 24.45 -13.73
N CYS A 243 14.71 24.92 -13.88
CA CYS A 243 13.65 24.93 -12.87
C CYS A 243 12.55 23.90 -13.10
N ARG A 244 12.72 23.04 -14.11
CA ARG A 244 11.81 21.91 -14.31
C ARG A 244 12.08 20.80 -13.30
N ILE A 245 11.01 20.08 -12.99
CA ILE A 245 11.00 18.88 -12.17
C ILE A 245 10.74 17.72 -13.13
N ASP A 246 11.49 16.64 -13.00
CA ASP A 246 11.36 15.52 -13.93
C ASP A 246 10.03 14.80 -13.74
N LEU A 247 9.50 14.29 -14.86
CA LEU A 247 8.20 13.63 -14.90
C LEU A 247 8.05 12.52 -13.84
N PRO A 248 9.01 11.58 -13.63
CA PRO A 248 8.88 10.56 -12.59
C PRO A 248 8.77 11.12 -11.17
N VAL A 249 9.39 12.28 -10.91
CA VAL A 249 9.29 12.96 -9.61
C VAL A 249 7.90 13.55 -9.41
N LEU A 250 7.36 14.23 -10.43
CA LEU A 250 5.97 14.72 -10.39
C LEU A 250 4.98 13.57 -10.20
N GLN A 251 5.15 12.48 -10.96
CA GLN A 251 4.30 11.29 -10.85
C GLN A 251 4.36 10.68 -9.45
N LEU A 252 5.55 10.60 -8.85
CA LEU A 252 5.71 10.06 -7.50
C LEU A 252 5.01 10.93 -6.45
N ILE A 253 5.14 12.26 -6.53
CA ILE A 253 4.46 13.16 -5.59
C ILE A 253 2.94 13.01 -5.73
N THR A 254 2.42 12.93 -6.96
CA THR A 254 0.99 12.71 -7.22
C THR A 254 0.51 11.36 -6.65
N LEU A 255 1.26 10.27 -6.87
CA LEU A 255 0.93 8.96 -6.29
C LEU A 255 0.97 8.98 -4.76
N ALA A 256 1.92 9.71 -4.18
CA ALA A 256 2.00 9.86 -2.73
C ALA A 256 0.77 10.62 -2.19
N LEU A 257 0.34 11.70 -2.85
CA LEU A 257 -0.90 12.41 -2.48
C LEU A 257 -2.13 11.50 -2.61
N GLN A 258 -2.22 10.72 -3.68
CA GLN A 258 -3.31 9.75 -3.88
C GLN A 258 -3.34 8.61 -2.86
N ARG A 259 -2.18 8.27 -2.26
CA ARG A 259 -2.07 7.18 -1.28
C ARG A 259 -2.20 7.66 0.17
N PHE A 260 -1.67 8.84 0.47
CA PHE A 260 -1.49 9.31 1.83
C PHE A 260 -2.37 10.51 2.17
N GLU A 261 -3.12 11.05 1.20
CA GLU A 261 -4.01 12.23 1.31
C GLU A 261 -3.31 13.55 1.63
N SER A 262 -2.18 13.52 2.33
CA SER A 262 -1.33 14.67 2.61
C SER A 262 0.16 14.31 2.52
N VAL A 263 0.95 15.20 1.93
CA VAL A 263 2.37 15.04 1.68
C VAL A 263 3.12 16.31 2.07
N GLY A 264 4.24 16.17 2.77
CA GLY A 264 5.19 17.25 3.03
C GLY A 264 6.52 17.00 2.37
N LEU A 265 7.08 18.01 1.70
CA LEU A 265 8.38 17.96 1.04
C LEU A 265 9.36 18.98 1.63
N SER A 266 10.65 18.63 1.69
CA SER A 266 11.72 19.59 2.03
C SER A 266 12.57 20.00 0.84
N ASP A 267 12.69 19.16 -0.19
CA ASP A 267 13.59 19.42 -1.30
C ASP A 267 13.13 18.78 -2.62
N ILE A 268 13.43 19.44 -3.74
CA ILE A 268 13.07 19.00 -5.10
C ILE A 268 14.20 19.35 -6.10
N ASN A 269 14.27 20.59 -6.60
CA ASN A 269 15.32 21.02 -7.53
C ASN A 269 16.19 22.12 -6.89
N ARG A 270 17.33 21.73 -6.31
CA ARG A 270 18.32 22.66 -5.75
C ARG A 270 19.02 23.51 -6.80
N ARG A 271 19.15 23.02 -8.05
CA ARG A 271 19.81 23.74 -9.13
C ARG A 271 19.07 25.03 -9.46
N CYS A 272 17.76 24.94 -9.63
CA CYS A 272 16.88 26.09 -9.79
C CYS A 272 16.97 27.09 -8.62
N ALA A 273 17.05 26.57 -7.41
CA ALA A 273 17.12 27.38 -6.18
C ALA A 273 18.49 28.05 -5.96
N GLY A 274 19.50 27.77 -6.79
CA GLY A 274 20.87 28.27 -6.60
C GLY A 274 21.58 27.73 -5.36
N SER A 275 21.05 26.66 -4.75
CA SER A 275 21.58 26.06 -3.52
C SER A 275 22.60 24.96 -3.85
N ASN A 276 23.84 25.35 -4.12
CA ASN A 276 24.90 24.41 -4.49
C ASN A 276 25.43 23.65 -3.26
N LEU A 277 24.94 22.43 -3.05
CA LEU A 277 25.44 21.50 -2.02
C LEU A 277 26.12 20.25 -2.61
N GLY A 278 26.62 20.30 -3.85
CA GLY A 278 27.48 19.25 -4.42
C GLY A 278 26.81 18.26 -5.38
N THR A 279 27.22 16.99 -5.33
CA THR A 279 26.99 15.95 -6.36
C THR A 279 25.69 15.12 -6.18
N ASN A 280 24.67 15.65 -5.50
CA ASN A 280 23.38 14.96 -5.30
C ASN A 280 22.45 15.19 -6.52
N ALA A 281 21.57 14.23 -6.82
CA ALA A 281 20.49 14.27 -7.81
C ALA A 281 19.57 15.51 -7.74
N HIS A 282 19.46 16.20 -6.59
CA HIS A 282 18.79 17.51 -6.52
C HIS A 282 19.51 18.61 -7.33
N TRP A 283 20.77 18.41 -7.72
CA TRP A 283 21.62 19.40 -8.39
C TRP A 283 22.20 18.93 -9.72
N ILE A 284 22.75 17.71 -9.78
CA ILE A 284 23.44 17.21 -10.98
C ILE A 284 22.48 16.93 -12.12
N ASN A 285 23.00 16.89 -13.36
CA ASN A 285 22.25 16.66 -14.61
C ASN A 285 21.07 17.61 -14.89
N GLY A 286 20.97 18.76 -14.20
CA GLY A 286 19.86 19.71 -14.38
C GLY A 286 19.04 19.93 -13.12
N GLY A 287 19.27 19.11 -12.08
CA GLY A 287 18.41 19.09 -10.90
C GLY A 287 17.06 18.45 -11.22
N GLY A 288 16.11 18.51 -10.28
CA GLY A 288 14.73 18.06 -10.52
C GLY A 288 14.53 16.54 -10.63
N ASN A 289 15.60 15.76 -10.43
CA ASN A 289 15.62 14.29 -10.52
C ASN A 289 15.29 13.59 -9.19
N ALA A 290 15.06 14.37 -8.12
CA ALA A 290 14.94 13.87 -6.76
C ALA A 290 13.88 14.63 -5.96
N VAL A 291 13.41 14.01 -4.89
CA VAL A 291 12.47 14.59 -3.93
C VAL A 291 12.75 14.07 -2.51
N ASP A 292 12.70 14.98 -1.54
CA ASP A 292 12.80 14.68 -0.12
C ASP A 292 11.44 14.80 0.55
N PHE A 293 10.87 13.66 0.95
CA PHE A 293 9.64 13.62 1.73
C PHE A 293 9.95 13.83 3.22
N VAL A 294 9.20 14.72 3.88
CA VAL A 294 9.31 14.97 5.33
C VAL A 294 8.06 14.55 6.10
N SER A 295 6.91 14.44 5.42
CA SER A 295 5.71 13.83 5.98
C SER A 295 4.85 13.14 4.93
N LEU A 296 4.10 12.12 5.36
CA LEU A 296 3.12 11.37 4.59
C LEU A 296 1.91 11.11 5.51
N GLY A 297 0.69 11.42 5.07
CA GLY A 297 -0.52 11.27 5.89
C GLY A 297 -0.48 12.11 7.17
N GLY A 298 0.20 13.27 7.10
CA GLY A 298 0.48 14.11 8.25
C GLY A 298 1.51 13.55 9.25
N GLN A 299 2.03 12.34 9.04
CA GLN A 299 3.05 11.74 9.90
C GLN A 299 4.45 12.04 9.37
N PRO A 300 5.42 12.38 10.24
CA PRO A 300 6.79 12.63 9.82
C PRO A 300 7.45 11.35 9.31
N VAL A 301 8.33 11.47 8.31
CA VAL A 301 9.12 10.34 7.79
C VAL A 301 10.62 10.55 8.04
N THR A 302 11.29 9.48 8.43
CA THR A 302 12.70 9.50 8.88
C THR A 302 13.55 8.39 8.26
N GLY A 303 12.98 7.67 7.29
CA GLY A 303 13.61 6.48 6.71
C GLY A 303 13.19 5.17 7.36
N ASN A 304 12.54 5.19 8.52
CA ASN A 304 12.18 4.00 9.31
C ASN A 304 10.80 4.07 9.95
N THR A 305 9.86 4.79 9.33
CA THR A 305 8.47 4.88 9.79
C THR A 305 7.56 3.95 8.98
N PRO A 306 6.37 3.58 9.49
CA PRO A 306 5.39 2.81 8.73
C PRO A 306 5.05 3.45 7.38
N GLU A 307 4.95 4.78 7.33
CA GLU A 307 4.64 5.54 6.12
C GLU A 307 5.81 5.53 5.15
N THR A 308 7.05 5.56 5.66
CA THR A 308 8.24 5.34 4.83
C THR A 308 8.16 3.99 4.12
N PHE A 309 7.86 2.92 4.86
CA PHE A 309 7.79 1.58 4.28
C PHE A 309 6.63 1.48 3.27
N ALA A 310 5.49 2.08 3.59
CA ALA A 310 4.37 2.17 2.66
C ALA A 310 4.75 2.89 1.34
N LEU A 311 5.50 3.98 1.40
CA LEU A 311 6.00 4.69 0.23
C LEU A 311 6.99 3.84 -0.58
N LEU A 312 7.90 3.14 0.10
CA LEU A 312 8.88 2.27 -0.56
C LEU A 312 8.23 1.04 -1.19
N ASP A 313 7.15 0.52 -0.59
CA ASP A 313 6.34 -0.56 -1.16
C ASP A 313 5.62 -0.10 -2.44
N LEU A 314 5.07 1.11 -2.43
CA LEU A 314 4.49 1.75 -3.62
C LEU A 314 5.54 1.82 -4.73
N LEU A 315 6.69 2.43 -4.41
CA LEU A 315 7.80 2.63 -5.33
C LEU A 315 8.33 1.31 -5.90
N ALA A 316 8.47 0.28 -5.08
CA ALA A 316 8.96 -1.02 -5.55
C ALA A 316 8.04 -1.66 -6.60
N GLY A 317 6.74 -1.33 -6.59
CA GLY A 317 5.76 -1.78 -7.57
C GLY A 317 5.72 -0.97 -8.87
N VAL A 318 6.09 0.31 -8.83
CA VAL A 318 5.91 1.23 -9.98
C VAL A 318 7.19 1.83 -10.52
N ALA A 319 8.27 1.89 -9.75
CA ALA A 319 9.48 2.60 -10.14
C ALA A 319 10.33 1.78 -11.13
N PRO A 320 11.00 2.44 -12.10
CA PRO A 320 11.96 1.76 -12.97
C PRO A 320 13.13 1.20 -12.15
N LYS A 321 13.69 0.08 -12.63
CA LYS A 321 14.87 -0.53 -12.00
C LYS A 321 16.03 0.49 -11.97
N GLY A 322 16.66 0.63 -10.81
CA GLY A 322 17.75 1.58 -10.60
C GLY A 322 17.31 2.86 -9.90
N THR A 323 16.00 3.05 -9.64
CA THR A 323 15.51 4.12 -8.76
C THR A 323 16.20 4.01 -7.41
N ARG A 324 16.71 5.14 -6.91
CA ARG A 324 17.49 5.19 -5.70
C ARG A 324 16.66 5.73 -4.54
N VAL A 325 16.87 5.18 -3.37
CA VAL A 325 16.21 5.64 -2.13
C VAL A 325 17.22 5.77 -0.99
N GLY A 326 17.22 6.91 -0.32
CA GLY A 326 18.14 7.20 0.78
C GLY A 326 17.75 6.52 2.09
N GLN A 327 18.45 6.85 3.17
CA GLN A 327 18.14 6.49 4.57
C GLN A 327 18.21 5.00 4.90
N ASN A 328 19.00 4.21 4.16
CA ASN A 328 19.17 2.80 4.48
C ASN A 328 19.76 2.56 5.88
N ASN A 329 20.58 3.50 6.37
CA ASN A 329 21.21 3.53 7.68
C ASN A 329 20.25 3.84 8.84
N CYS A 330 19.07 4.35 8.53
CA CYS A 330 18.04 4.66 9.52
C CYS A 330 17.12 3.44 9.76
N ARG A 331 17.14 2.47 8.84
CA ARG A 331 16.30 1.26 8.86
C ARG A 331 16.93 0.18 9.73
N SER A 332 16.09 -0.70 10.26
CA SER A 332 16.60 -1.97 10.80
C SER A 332 17.26 -2.78 9.68
N ALA A 333 18.28 -3.58 10.03
CA ALA A 333 19.04 -4.37 9.06
C ALA A 333 18.17 -5.32 8.21
N SER A 334 17.00 -5.75 8.72
CA SER A 334 16.04 -6.57 7.98
C SER A 334 15.14 -5.76 7.04
N ALA A 335 14.80 -4.51 7.35
CA ALA A 335 14.01 -3.64 6.48
C ALA A 335 14.82 -3.12 5.28
N ALA A 336 16.14 -2.92 5.43
CA ALA A 336 17.01 -2.49 4.34
C ALA A 336 17.18 -3.52 3.20
N LEU A 337 16.68 -4.76 3.34
CA LEU A 337 16.75 -5.79 2.31
C LEU A 337 15.40 -6.04 1.59
N ALA A 338 14.36 -5.25 1.89
CA ALA A 338 12.99 -5.51 1.45
C ALA A 338 12.67 -5.18 -0.03
N TRP A 339 13.45 -4.29 -0.68
CA TRP A 339 13.11 -3.77 -2.01
C TRP A 339 14.25 -3.99 -3.02
N PRO A 340 14.35 -5.18 -3.64
CA PRO A 340 15.47 -5.52 -4.52
C PRO A 340 15.50 -4.75 -5.85
N THR A 341 14.39 -4.12 -6.24
CA THR A 341 14.29 -3.25 -7.43
C THR A 341 14.83 -1.83 -7.18
N LEU A 342 14.94 -1.44 -5.91
CA LEU A 342 15.39 -0.11 -5.49
C LEU A 342 16.86 -0.15 -5.04
N VAL A 343 17.63 0.84 -5.44
CA VAL A 343 19.03 1.00 -5.05
C VAL A 343 19.11 1.86 -3.79
N GLN A 344 19.40 1.22 -2.66
CA GLN A 344 19.41 1.91 -1.36
C GLN A 344 20.78 2.49 -1.04
N PHE A 345 20.82 3.67 -0.43
CA PHE A 345 22.07 4.32 -0.05
C PHE A 345 21.94 5.09 1.28
N TRP A 346 23.09 5.48 1.84
CA TRP A 346 23.18 6.21 3.10
C TRP A 346 22.67 7.63 2.94
N ASP A 347 21.86 8.10 3.89
CA ASP A 347 21.39 9.49 3.94
C ASP A 347 20.96 9.88 5.36
N THR A 348 20.68 11.17 5.60
CA THR A 348 20.27 11.67 6.92
C THR A 348 18.82 11.29 7.26
N CYS A 349 18.59 10.90 8.52
CA CYS A 349 17.32 10.33 8.99
C CYS A 349 16.20 11.36 9.28
N HIS A 350 16.20 12.51 8.63
CA HIS A 350 15.19 13.56 8.85
C HIS A 350 14.17 13.69 7.69
N HIS A 351 14.29 12.82 6.68
CA HIS A 351 13.43 12.78 5.51
C HIS A 351 13.49 11.37 4.88
N GLN A 352 12.72 11.14 3.82
CA GLN A 352 12.92 10.02 2.90
C GLN A 352 13.26 10.57 1.51
N HIS A 353 14.50 10.34 1.06
CA HIS A 353 15.00 10.72 -0.26
C HIS A 353 14.61 9.68 -1.30
N VAL A 354 14.18 10.13 -2.47
CA VAL A 354 13.98 9.30 -3.67
C VAL A 354 14.56 10.02 -4.89
N ASP A 355 15.36 9.33 -5.71
CA ASP A 355 15.84 9.88 -6.99
C ASP A 355 15.79 8.89 -8.16
N PHE A 356 15.63 9.46 -9.36
CA PHE A 356 15.50 8.76 -10.63
C PHE A 356 16.71 8.97 -11.56
N LEU A 357 17.78 9.59 -11.04
CA LEU A 357 18.91 10.08 -11.80
C LEU A 357 19.61 9.03 -12.69
N TYR A 358 19.60 7.77 -12.26
CA TYR A 358 20.26 6.66 -12.96
C TYR A 358 19.27 5.71 -13.65
N THR A 359 18.06 6.19 -13.88
CA THR A 359 17.00 5.42 -14.54
C THR A 359 16.66 6.02 -15.88
N SER A 360 16.24 5.17 -16.81
CA SER A 360 15.66 5.59 -18.09
C SER A 360 14.20 5.17 -18.12
N GLY A 361 13.27 6.12 -18.09
CA GLY A 361 11.83 5.86 -18.20
C GLY A 361 10.99 6.63 -17.18
N THR A 362 9.67 6.54 -17.34
CA THR A 362 8.66 7.02 -16.40
C THR A 362 8.35 5.97 -15.33
N LEU A 363 7.51 6.29 -14.35
CA LEU A 363 6.92 5.24 -13.52
C LEU A 363 6.10 4.28 -14.40
N ASN A 364 6.11 2.99 -14.06
CA ASN A 364 5.32 1.94 -14.66
C ASN A 364 3.86 2.02 -14.17
N VAL A 365 3.21 3.14 -14.49
CA VAL A 365 1.81 3.43 -14.17
C VAL A 365 1.01 3.62 -15.44
N ALA A 366 -0.30 3.37 -15.39
CA ALA A 366 -1.18 3.67 -16.50
C ALA A 366 -1.31 5.21 -16.62
N PRO A 367 -1.20 5.78 -17.82
CA PRO A 367 -1.32 7.22 -18.04
C PRO A 367 -2.74 7.74 -17.75
#